data_AF-A0A7V6EC67-F1
#
_entry.id   AF-A0A7V6EC67-F1
#
_cell.length_a   1.000
_cell.length_b   1.000
_cell.length_c   1.000
_cell.angle_alpha   90.00
_cell.angle_beta   90.00
_cell.angle_gamma   90.00
#
_symmetry.space_group_name_H-M   'P 1'
#
loop_
_entity.id
_entity.type
_entity.pdbx_description
1 polymer ?
#
loop_
_entity_poly.entity_id
_entity_poly.type
_entity_poly.pdbx_seq_one_letter_code
_entity_poly.pdbx_strand_id
1 'polypeptide(L)'
;MNELYKDELANSVEIELLGVKYLHLKTQDGGDLYLTKYGIPYSEHLKPENWFESTWFNQHRLRLSGTSLVYKIPTRTINGLRLDLVVKWSRVGETVPLDTLTINKFINAEFNSPFEEFSLLMELRQGKTGPQGIKILTQRPLAIYVPSEKLKLWQTGRSESKIAAKILKHPDVEIDILRQYVLMYSWIKGIDLTEAAELWHLNNTERQEMLDRFTSLAIHELQLKGYRVADMKPQHIIIRPKKDVPFLRNRNGEIVYAIVDYELLERTPEHEEAVRKNNRKFYLYHMAKRFKAQPNTKLPSHLQQLNILGVDYIFGEAESTGGLLWVVGKDPDLFNYFLPERWRRTPKIPLSPTYQIFCTKTKDNIFLVWKISRVGDPPCIGNILSKLEKIIKFGYNSPFEEFSYAEQIAKGGLATVYPRAIYVTGKKSNPRIISDPSRFELFKDIKTPFGEPILTPFREYITIWGFWNGPDEFLAESDGCFYKGVDVAKAFLEKIISEQTMWKLVSLADQRIREIGFEHLRLKPDHLLISFDHTNKILLDNNGLPEIRLCNFELIRPIKQTLPT
;
A
#
# COMPACT_ATOMS: atom_id res chain seq x y z
N MET A 1 -30.15 -7.88 22.85
CA MET A 1 -29.11 -6.96 22.34
C MET A 1 -29.27 -5.68 23.17
N ASN A 2 -28.38 -5.42 24.12
CA ASN A 2 -28.57 -4.36 25.13
C ASN A 2 -28.35 -2.96 24.56
N GLU A 3 -29.06 -1.96 25.07
CA GLU A 3 -28.96 -0.54 24.65
C GLU A 3 -27.56 0.05 24.81
N LEU A 4 -26.75 -0.45 25.75
CA LEU A 4 -25.32 -0.11 25.89
C LEU A 4 -24.47 -0.46 24.66
N TYR A 5 -24.87 -1.43 23.83
CA TYR A 5 -24.13 -1.78 22.60
C TYR A 5 -24.24 -0.70 21.52
N LYS A 6 -25.23 0.22 21.57
CA LYS A 6 -25.45 1.22 20.52
C LYS A 6 -24.60 2.48 20.70
N ASP A 7 -24.37 2.92 21.93
CA ASP A 7 -23.69 4.20 22.19
C ASP A 7 -22.16 4.11 22.06
N GLU A 8 -21.52 2.97 22.39
CA GLU A 8 -20.06 2.82 22.23
C GLU A 8 -19.65 2.47 20.80
N LEU A 9 -20.51 1.79 20.03
CA LEU A 9 -20.33 1.61 18.59
C LEU A 9 -20.38 2.96 17.84
N ALA A 10 -20.98 4.00 18.43
CA ALA A 10 -21.06 5.33 17.83
C ALA A 10 -19.71 6.07 17.76
N ASN A 11 -18.73 5.69 18.57
CA ASN A 11 -17.36 6.27 18.59
C ASN A 11 -16.30 5.31 18.00
N SER A 12 -16.74 4.23 17.35
CA SER A 12 -15.85 3.27 16.71
C SER A 12 -15.59 3.67 15.25
N VAL A 13 -14.37 3.43 14.78
CA VAL A 13 -14.01 3.71 13.38
C VAL A 13 -13.71 2.39 12.69
N GLU A 14 -14.38 2.14 11.57
CA GLU A 14 -14.00 1.03 10.69
C GLU A 14 -12.75 1.42 9.91
N ILE A 15 -11.68 0.64 10.07
CA ILE A 15 -10.42 0.83 9.35
C ILE A 15 -10.01 -0.47 8.67
N GLU A 16 -9.38 -0.37 7.51
CA GLU A 16 -8.84 -1.53 6.80
C GLU A 16 -7.31 -1.42 6.72
N LEU A 17 -6.62 -2.36 7.37
CA LEU A 17 -5.15 -2.41 7.39
C LEU A 17 -4.71 -3.74 6.77
N LEU A 18 -3.91 -3.67 5.70
CA LEU A 18 -3.40 -4.84 4.97
C LEU A 18 -4.48 -5.85 4.56
N GLY A 19 -5.65 -5.36 4.10
CA GLY A 19 -6.77 -6.20 3.68
C GLY A 19 -7.56 -6.83 4.83
N VAL A 20 -7.28 -6.45 6.07
CA VAL A 20 -8.05 -6.87 7.24
C VAL A 20 -8.88 -5.68 7.73
N LYS A 21 -10.19 -5.88 7.81
CA LYS A 21 -11.11 -4.92 8.41
C LYS A 21 -11.08 -5.04 9.92
N TYR A 22 -10.90 -3.90 10.57
CA TYR A 22 -10.90 -3.74 12.02
C TYR A 22 -11.99 -2.76 12.43
N LEU A 23 -12.63 -3.06 13.56
CA LEU A 23 -13.32 -2.06 14.35
C LEU A 23 -12.31 -1.47 15.34
N HIS A 24 -11.94 -0.21 15.16
CA HIS A 24 -11.00 0.49 16.04
C HIS A 24 -11.74 1.25 17.14
N LEU A 25 -11.26 1.06 18.38
CA LEU A 25 -11.81 1.64 19.60
C LEU A 25 -10.71 2.25 20.45
N LYS A 26 -10.99 3.37 21.12
CA LYS A 26 -10.17 3.85 22.24
C LYS A 26 -10.58 3.13 23.52
N THR A 27 -9.59 2.67 24.28
CA THR A 27 -9.81 2.01 25.58
C THR A 27 -9.82 3.04 26.70
N GLN A 28 -10.39 2.69 27.86
CA GLN A 28 -10.53 3.62 29.00
C GLN A 28 -9.19 4.11 29.56
N ASP A 29 -8.13 3.31 29.41
CA ASP A 29 -6.76 3.63 29.75
C ASP A 29 -6.04 4.49 28.69
N GLY A 30 -6.76 4.96 27.67
CA GLY A 30 -6.25 5.77 26.56
C GLY A 30 -5.54 5.00 25.45
N GLY A 31 -5.52 3.66 25.52
CA GLY A 31 -4.95 2.79 24.49
C GLY A 31 -5.82 2.66 23.24
N ASP A 32 -5.38 1.78 22.33
CA ASP A 32 -6.08 1.45 21.09
C ASP A 32 -6.42 -0.04 21.03
N LEU A 33 -7.63 -0.37 20.63
CA LEU A 33 -8.08 -1.75 20.43
C LEU A 33 -8.61 -1.93 19.01
N TYR A 34 -7.97 -2.83 18.27
CA TYR A 34 -8.34 -3.18 16.89
C TYR A 34 -8.98 -4.57 16.89
N LEU A 35 -10.31 -4.61 16.74
CA LEU A 35 -11.08 -5.86 16.75
C LEU A 35 -11.24 -6.41 15.34
N THR A 36 -10.90 -7.67 15.12
CA THR A 36 -11.22 -8.36 13.86
C THR A 36 -12.68 -8.81 13.86
N LYS A 37 -13.18 -9.27 12.71
CA LYS A 37 -14.50 -9.95 12.62
C LYS A 37 -14.69 -11.11 13.61
N TYR A 38 -13.61 -11.73 14.10
CA TYR A 38 -13.69 -12.80 15.09
C TYR A 38 -13.73 -12.27 16.53
N GLY A 39 -13.17 -11.08 16.76
CA GLY A 39 -13.16 -10.41 18.06
C GLY A 39 -14.42 -9.59 18.33
N ILE A 40 -15.05 -9.00 17.30
CA ILE A 40 -16.25 -8.15 17.43
C ILE A 40 -17.35 -8.78 18.31
N PRO A 41 -17.72 -10.07 18.18
CA PRO A 41 -18.75 -10.67 19.05
C PRO A 41 -18.39 -10.71 20.53
N TYR A 42 -17.12 -10.51 20.86
CA TYR A 42 -16.54 -10.57 22.20
C TYR A 42 -15.87 -9.24 22.60
N SER A 43 -16.30 -8.12 22.01
CA SER A 43 -15.70 -6.79 22.23
C SER A 43 -15.50 -6.47 23.71
N GLU A 44 -16.53 -6.71 24.53
CA GLU A 44 -16.48 -6.49 25.98
C GLU A 44 -15.41 -7.33 26.68
N HIS A 45 -15.34 -8.63 26.36
CA HIS A 45 -14.34 -9.54 26.94
C HIS A 45 -12.91 -9.16 26.58
N LEU A 46 -12.72 -8.50 25.43
CA LEU A 46 -11.41 -8.13 24.90
C LEU A 46 -10.92 -6.77 25.40
N LYS A 47 -11.76 -5.99 26.11
CA LYS A 47 -11.34 -4.75 26.76
C LYS A 47 -10.26 -5.02 27.84
N PRO A 48 -9.20 -4.21 27.95
CA PRO A 48 -8.06 -4.47 28.84
C PRO A 48 -8.42 -4.71 30.31
N GLU A 49 -9.45 -4.04 30.84
CA GLU A 49 -9.94 -4.22 32.21
C GLU A 49 -10.40 -5.66 32.52
N ASN A 50 -10.73 -6.44 31.49
CA ASN A 50 -11.25 -7.80 31.62
C ASN A 50 -10.18 -8.89 31.52
N TRP A 51 -8.93 -8.54 31.22
CA TRP A 51 -7.84 -9.53 31.14
C TRP A 51 -6.45 -8.96 31.46
N PHE A 52 -6.18 -7.70 31.16
CA PHE A 52 -4.88 -7.04 31.31
C PHE A 52 -4.75 -6.18 32.57
N GLU A 53 -5.84 -5.94 33.30
CA GLU A 53 -5.79 -5.29 34.62
C GLU A 53 -4.74 -6.00 35.50
N SER A 54 -3.87 -5.21 36.15
CA SER A 54 -2.63 -5.71 36.74
C SER A 54 -2.83 -6.81 37.78
N THR A 55 -3.81 -6.68 38.67
CA THR A 55 -4.10 -7.72 39.67
C THR A 55 -4.61 -8.99 38.99
N TRP A 56 -5.58 -8.85 38.08
CA TRP A 56 -6.12 -9.99 37.33
C TRP A 56 -5.06 -10.72 36.51
N PHE A 57 -4.27 -9.97 35.73
CA PHE A 57 -3.25 -10.49 34.83
C PHE A 57 -2.17 -11.29 35.58
N ASN A 58 -1.66 -10.74 36.69
CA ASN A 58 -0.63 -11.41 37.47
C ASN A 58 -1.12 -12.69 38.16
N GLN A 59 -2.39 -12.73 38.57
CA GLN A 59 -2.99 -13.89 39.24
C GLN A 59 -3.36 -15.03 38.27
N HIS A 60 -3.75 -14.70 37.03
CA HIS A 60 -4.37 -15.67 36.12
C HIS A 60 -3.53 -16.04 34.89
N ARG A 61 -2.46 -15.31 34.59
CA ARG A 61 -1.61 -15.63 33.44
C ARG A 61 -0.87 -16.95 33.65
N LEU A 62 -0.85 -17.77 32.61
CA LEU A 62 -0.04 -18.97 32.52
C LEU A 62 0.93 -18.77 31.36
N ARG A 63 2.23 -18.72 31.65
CA ARG A 63 3.27 -18.59 30.62
C ARG A 63 3.30 -19.88 29.81
N LEU A 64 3.25 -19.76 28.48
CA LEU A 64 3.39 -20.90 27.58
C LEU A 64 4.88 -21.13 27.27
N SER A 65 5.24 -22.37 26.94
CA SER A 65 6.59 -22.75 26.53
C SER A 65 7.01 -22.01 25.25
N GLY A 66 8.29 -21.64 25.17
CA GLY A 66 8.85 -20.93 24.02
C GLY A 66 9.76 -19.75 24.40
N THR A 67 10.39 -19.16 23.38
CA THR A 67 11.29 -18.00 23.53
C THR A 67 10.54 -16.67 23.58
N SER A 68 9.31 -16.62 23.07
CA SER A 68 8.44 -15.45 23.07
C SER A 68 7.70 -15.24 24.40
N LEU A 69 7.30 -13.99 24.68
CA LEU A 69 6.39 -13.67 25.79
C LEU A 69 4.95 -13.98 25.41
N VAL A 70 4.56 -15.24 25.59
CA VAL A 70 3.22 -15.74 25.30
C VAL A 70 2.57 -16.25 26.58
N TYR A 71 1.34 -15.82 26.83
CA TYR A 71 0.56 -16.27 27.97
C TYR A 71 -0.81 -16.78 27.54
N LYS A 72 -1.25 -17.88 28.17
CA LYS A 72 -2.67 -18.21 28.26
C LYS A 72 -3.26 -17.41 29.41
N ILE A 73 -4.35 -16.71 29.17
CA ILE A 73 -5.06 -15.97 30.22
C ILE A 73 -6.57 -16.03 30.00
N PRO A 74 -7.35 -16.34 31.04
CA PRO A 74 -8.78 -16.25 30.95
C PRO A 74 -9.29 -14.81 31.18
N THR A 75 -10.34 -14.42 30.47
CA THR A 75 -11.05 -13.16 30.74
C THR A 75 -11.80 -13.23 32.06
N ARG A 76 -12.25 -12.06 32.56
CA ARG A 76 -13.35 -11.98 33.53
C ARG A 76 -14.62 -12.59 32.92
N THR A 77 -15.54 -12.99 33.80
CA THR A 77 -16.83 -13.54 33.38
C THR A 77 -17.77 -12.38 33.07
N ILE A 78 -18.25 -12.31 31.83
CA ILE A 78 -19.20 -11.30 31.38
C ILE A 78 -20.40 -12.05 30.81
N ASN A 79 -21.60 -11.78 31.34
CA ASN A 79 -22.84 -12.46 30.95
C ASN A 79 -22.75 -14.00 31.02
N GLY A 80 -22.08 -14.52 32.06
CA GLY A 80 -21.88 -15.96 32.26
C GLY A 80 -20.86 -16.62 31.32
N LEU A 81 -20.24 -15.87 30.41
CA LEU A 81 -19.23 -16.36 29.48
C LEU A 81 -17.83 -15.94 29.92
N ARG A 82 -16.89 -16.89 29.84
CA ARG A 82 -15.45 -16.69 30.05
C ARG A 82 -14.68 -17.19 28.84
N LEU A 83 -13.71 -16.41 28.35
CA LEU A 83 -12.87 -16.78 27.22
C LEU A 83 -11.47 -17.12 27.70
N ASP A 84 -10.88 -18.19 27.15
CA ASP A 84 -9.44 -18.45 27.24
C ASP A 84 -8.74 -17.77 26.06
N LEU A 85 -7.87 -16.82 26.38
CA LEU A 85 -7.07 -16.06 25.40
C LEU A 85 -5.64 -16.58 25.37
N VAL A 86 -5.01 -16.46 24.21
CA VAL A 86 -3.56 -16.44 24.08
C VAL A 86 -3.16 -15.01 23.75
N VAL A 87 -2.33 -14.42 24.60
CA VAL A 87 -1.82 -13.06 24.43
C VAL A 87 -0.32 -13.12 24.17
N LYS A 88 0.12 -12.39 23.14
CA LYS A 88 1.50 -12.37 22.65
C LYS A 88 1.95 -10.93 22.41
N TRP A 89 3.15 -10.59 22.87
CA TRP A 89 3.77 -9.30 22.55
C TRP A 89 4.49 -9.38 21.21
N SER A 90 4.19 -8.42 20.33
CA SER A 90 4.81 -8.34 19.02
C SER A 90 6.29 -7.98 19.14
N ARG A 91 7.13 -8.79 18.49
CA ARG A 91 8.58 -8.61 18.36
C ARG A 91 8.96 -7.81 17.11
N VAL A 92 8.01 -7.07 16.53
CA VAL A 92 8.26 -6.26 15.33
C VAL A 92 9.47 -5.36 15.54
N GLY A 93 10.41 -5.38 14.60
CA GLY A 93 11.63 -4.57 14.65
C GLY A 93 12.75 -5.13 15.55
N GLU A 94 12.53 -6.20 16.31
CA GLU A 94 13.61 -6.87 17.05
C GLU A 94 14.52 -7.69 16.12
N THR A 95 15.63 -8.19 16.67
CA THR A 95 16.53 -9.11 15.96
C THR A 95 16.07 -10.55 16.11
N VAL A 96 15.88 -11.22 14.97
CA VAL A 96 15.62 -12.65 14.92
C VAL A 96 16.91 -13.37 15.34
N PRO A 97 16.89 -14.16 16.43
CA PRO A 97 18.07 -14.88 16.88
C PRO A 97 18.59 -15.88 15.84
N LEU A 98 19.92 -16.07 15.73
CA LEU A 98 20.52 -16.93 14.70
C LEU A 98 20.18 -18.43 14.86
N ASP A 99 19.94 -18.88 16.09
CA ASP A 99 19.47 -20.23 16.44
C ASP A 99 18.01 -20.50 16.01
N THR A 100 17.30 -19.45 15.61
CA THR A 100 15.94 -19.48 15.05
C THR A 100 15.96 -19.71 13.52
N LEU A 101 17.14 -19.76 12.90
CA LEU A 101 17.29 -19.87 11.45
C LEU A 101 17.97 -21.18 11.06
N THR A 102 17.40 -21.92 10.11
CA THR A 102 18.18 -22.93 9.37
C THR A 102 19.24 -22.19 8.55
N ILE A 103 20.51 -22.39 8.93
CA ILE A 103 21.71 -21.57 8.61
C ILE A 103 21.87 -21.14 7.14
N ASN A 104 21.24 -21.81 6.17
CA ASN A 104 21.43 -21.52 4.74
C ASN A 104 20.21 -20.93 3.99
N LYS A 105 19.01 -20.80 4.58
CA LYS A 105 17.79 -20.40 3.81
C LYS A 105 17.12 -19.08 4.20
N PHE A 106 17.35 -18.57 5.41
CA PHE A 106 16.50 -17.49 5.98
C PHE A 106 17.27 -16.35 6.65
N ILE A 107 18.51 -16.07 6.21
CA ILE A 107 19.38 -15.03 6.79
C ILE A 107 18.70 -13.63 6.86
N ASN A 108 17.68 -13.39 6.01
CA ASN A 108 16.96 -12.12 5.93
C ASN A 108 15.54 -12.16 6.57
N ALA A 109 15.22 -13.17 7.37
CA ALA A 109 13.90 -13.24 8.03
C ALA A 109 13.75 -12.10 9.06
N GLU A 110 12.56 -11.50 9.09
CA GLU A 110 12.20 -10.45 10.03
C GLU A 110 10.83 -10.74 10.65
N PHE A 111 10.68 -10.42 11.93
CA PHE A 111 9.38 -10.50 12.60
C PHE A 111 8.34 -9.64 11.89
N ASN A 112 7.16 -10.21 11.67
CA ASN A 112 5.99 -9.51 11.18
C ASN A 112 5.57 -8.41 12.15
N SER A 113 5.08 -7.30 11.58
CA SER A 113 4.25 -6.36 12.33
C SER A 113 2.97 -7.06 12.80
N PRO A 114 2.30 -6.57 13.86
CA PRO A 114 1.07 -7.21 14.34
C PRO A 114 -0.03 -7.27 13.26
N PHE A 115 -0.06 -6.27 12.37
CA PHE A 115 -1.00 -6.21 11.25
C PHE A 115 -0.59 -7.13 10.09
N GLU A 116 0.71 -7.26 9.79
CA GLU A 116 1.21 -8.25 8.82
C GLU A 116 0.84 -9.67 9.28
N GLU A 117 1.06 -9.97 10.56
CA GLU A 117 0.77 -11.29 11.13
C GLU A 117 -0.71 -11.64 10.99
N PHE A 118 -1.61 -10.72 11.38
CA PHE A 118 -3.05 -10.93 11.23
C PHE A 118 -3.49 -11.01 9.76
N SER A 119 -2.93 -10.19 8.88
CA SER A 119 -3.23 -10.21 7.44
C SER A 119 -2.91 -11.56 6.82
N LEU A 120 -1.68 -12.05 6.99
CA LEU A 120 -1.24 -13.34 6.47
C LEU A 120 -2.01 -14.50 7.08
N LEU A 121 -2.27 -14.45 8.39
CA LEU A 121 -3.06 -15.48 9.06
C LEU A 121 -4.50 -15.52 8.55
N MET A 122 -5.13 -14.37 8.36
CA MET A 122 -6.50 -14.30 7.85
C MET A 122 -6.58 -14.74 6.39
N GLU A 123 -5.57 -14.45 5.58
CA GLU A 123 -5.44 -14.93 4.20
C GLU A 123 -5.28 -16.47 4.15
N LEU A 124 -4.36 -17.03 4.94
CA LEU A 124 -4.17 -18.48 5.06
C LEU A 124 -5.47 -19.19 5.46
N ARG A 125 -6.20 -18.61 6.42
CA ARG A 125 -7.50 -19.14 6.89
C ARG A 125 -8.61 -19.08 5.85
N GLN A 126 -8.55 -18.15 4.88
CA GLN A 126 -9.51 -18.13 3.77
C GLN A 126 -9.31 -19.33 2.84
N GLY A 127 -8.09 -19.89 2.76
CA GLY A 127 -7.79 -21.12 2.05
C GLY A 127 -7.95 -21.05 0.53
N LYS A 128 -7.94 -19.84 -0.06
CA LYS A 128 -8.12 -19.62 -1.50
C LYS A 128 -6.95 -20.12 -2.35
N THR A 129 -5.74 -20.11 -1.79
CA THR A 129 -4.51 -20.55 -2.48
C THR A 129 -4.25 -22.03 -2.25
N GLY A 130 -3.75 -22.72 -3.26
CA GLY A 130 -3.34 -24.13 -3.19
C GLY A 130 -4.51 -25.13 -3.18
N PRO A 131 -4.22 -26.43 -2.95
CA PRO A 131 -5.20 -27.51 -3.05
C PRO A 131 -6.35 -27.38 -2.05
N GLN A 132 -7.61 -27.47 -2.49
CA GLN A 132 -8.80 -27.31 -1.62
C GLN A 132 -8.93 -28.41 -0.55
N GLY A 133 -8.36 -29.59 -0.79
CA GLY A 133 -8.38 -30.71 0.16
C GLY A 133 -7.51 -30.49 1.40
N ILE A 134 -6.53 -29.60 1.34
CA ILE A 134 -5.65 -29.28 2.46
C ILE A 134 -6.25 -28.11 3.24
N LYS A 135 -6.39 -28.25 4.56
CA LYS A 135 -6.89 -27.20 5.44
C LYS A 135 -5.99 -27.02 6.65
N ILE A 136 -5.23 -25.94 6.65
CA ILE A 136 -4.41 -25.55 7.79
C ILE A 136 -5.30 -24.92 8.86
N LEU A 137 -5.43 -25.56 10.02
CA LEU A 137 -6.14 -24.98 11.16
C LEU A 137 -5.20 -24.04 11.91
N THR A 138 -5.74 -22.94 12.41
CA THR A 138 -4.99 -21.94 13.18
C THR A 138 -5.87 -21.33 14.28
N GLN A 139 -5.27 -20.55 15.17
CA GLN A 139 -6.01 -19.75 16.14
C GLN A 139 -6.83 -18.69 15.42
N ARG A 140 -7.96 -18.28 16.01
CA ARG A 140 -8.69 -17.11 15.51
C ARG A 140 -7.98 -15.85 16.02
N PRO A 141 -7.51 -14.95 15.13
CA PRO A 141 -7.01 -13.64 15.53
C PRO A 141 -8.19 -12.80 16.02
N LEU A 142 -8.23 -12.46 17.30
CA LEU A 142 -9.36 -11.75 17.91
C LEU A 142 -9.15 -10.24 17.87
N ALA A 143 -8.02 -9.76 18.40
CA ALA A 143 -7.75 -8.35 18.52
C ALA A 143 -6.25 -8.03 18.57
N ILE A 144 -5.90 -6.78 18.26
CA ILE A 144 -4.61 -6.18 18.57
C ILE A 144 -4.89 -5.06 19.58
N TYR A 145 -4.28 -5.13 20.75
CA TYR A 145 -4.35 -4.09 21.76
C TYR A 145 -3.01 -3.36 21.83
N VAL A 146 -3.06 -2.02 21.85
CA VAL A 146 -1.91 -1.13 21.91
C VAL A 146 -2.06 -0.26 23.15
N PRO A 147 -1.34 -0.56 24.26
CA PRO A 147 -1.38 0.25 25.47
C PRO A 147 -1.04 1.72 25.20
N SER A 148 -1.59 2.64 25.99
CA SER A 148 -1.32 4.08 25.87
C SER A 148 0.12 4.45 26.24
N GLU A 149 0.76 3.66 27.09
CA GLU A 149 2.12 3.88 27.55
C GLU A 149 3.11 3.86 26.38
N LYS A 150 3.99 4.88 26.35
CA LYS A 150 5.16 4.91 25.48
C LYS A 150 6.39 4.50 26.28
N LEU A 151 7.12 3.53 25.73
CA LEU A 151 8.35 3.01 26.30
C LEU A 151 9.57 3.76 25.76
N LYS A 152 10.73 3.54 26.37
CA LYS A 152 12.03 3.93 25.81
C LYS A 152 12.49 2.91 24.78
N LEU A 153 13.27 3.33 23.79
CA LEU A 153 13.74 2.46 22.69
C LEU A 153 14.43 1.18 23.19
N TRP A 154 15.27 1.28 24.22
CA TRP A 154 15.95 0.11 24.79
C TRP A 154 14.99 -0.88 25.47
N GLN A 155 13.81 -0.43 25.93
CA GLN A 155 12.79 -1.30 26.53
C GLN A 155 12.01 -2.10 25.48
N THR A 156 11.90 -1.57 24.26
CA THR A 156 11.26 -2.30 23.16
C THR A 156 12.22 -3.24 22.44
N GLY A 157 13.53 -3.02 22.55
CA GLY A 157 14.54 -3.86 21.89
C GLY A 157 14.54 -3.74 20.36
N ARG A 158 13.81 -2.75 19.82
CA ARG A 158 13.57 -2.59 18.38
C ARG A 158 14.67 -1.80 17.71
N SER A 159 14.96 -2.17 16.48
CA SER A 159 15.83 -1.44 15.58
C SER A 159 15.04 -0.41 14.79
N GLU A 160 15.52 0.84 14.80
CA GLU A 160 14.96 1.92 13.99
C GLU A 160 14.96 1.60 12.49
N SER A 161 16.04 0.99 11.98
CA SER A 161 16.13 0.65 10.56
C SER A 161 15.12 -0.42 10.16
N LYS A 162 14.87 -1.41 11.01
CA LYS A 162 13.86 -2.45 10.77
C LYS A 162 12.44 -1.90 10.84
N ILE A 163 12.14 -1.05 11.83
CA ILE A 163 10.83 -0.39 11.89
C ILE A 163 10.63 0.54 10.69
N ALA A 164 11.66 1.28 10.29
CA ALA A 164 11.63 2.08 9.08
C ALA A 164 11.38 1.20 7.85
N ALA A 165 12.00 0.02 7.75
CA ALA A 165 11.75 -0.95 6.68
C ALA A 165 10.30 -1.49 6.69
N LYS A 166 9.71 -1.71 7.87
CA LYS A 166 8.30 -2.14 8.01
C LYS A 166 7.32 -1.05 7.60
N ILE A 167 7.50 0.18 8.06
CA ILE A 167 6.71 1.34 7.63
C ILE A 167 6.90 1.54 6.12
N LEU A 168 8.14 1.37 5.63
CA LEU A 168 8.46 1.41 4.21
C LEU A 168 7.74 0.36 3.40
N LYS A 169 7.50 -0.84 3.94
CA LYS A 169 6.81 -1.94 3.28
C LYS A 169 5.29 -1.81 3.39
N HIS A 170 4.79 -1.39 4.54
CA HIS A 170 3.38 -1.26 4.90
C HIS A 170 3.12 0.11 5.49
N PRO A 171 2.84 1.08 4.63
CA PRO A 171 2.89 2.45 5.05
C PRO A 171 1.57 3.00 5.55
N ASP A 172 0.47 2.44 5.07
CA ASP A 172 -0.87 2.63 5.59
C ASP A 172 -0.99 2.07 7.03
N VAL A 173 0.06 1.40 7.51
CA VAL A 173 0.15 0.85 8.86
C VAL A 173 1.13 1.69 9.66
N GLU A 174 0.61 2.51 10.58
CA GLU A 174 1.44 3.22 11.54
C GLU A 174 1.98 2.25 12.60
N ILE A 175 3.30 2.15 12.67
CA ILE A 175 4.00 1.36 13.70
C ILE A 175 4.86 2.32 14.53
N ASP A 176 4.43 2.61 15.75
CA ASP A 176 5.20 3.39 16.72
C ASP A 176 6.25 2.48 17.38
N ILE A 177 7.52 2.78 17.13
CA ILE A 177 8.67 2.05 17.68
C ILE A 177 8.66 1.98 19.21
N LEU A 178 8.03 2.95 19.87
CA LEU A 178 7.98 3.09 21.33
C LEU A 178 6.74 2.45 21.97
N ARG A 179 5.75 1.98 21.18
CA ARG A 179 4.53 1.37 21.74
C ARG A 179 4.56 -0.15 21.71
N GLN A 180 4.00 -0.79 22.73
CA GLN A 180 3.79 -2.24 22.70
C GLN A 180 2.59 -2.59 21.83
N TYR A 181 2.64 -3.76 21.20
CA TYR A 181 1.52 -4.34 20.46
C TYR A 181 1.25 -5.73 21.02
N VAL A 182 0.05 -5.93 21.56
CA VAL A 182 -0.36 -7.20 22.16
C VAL A 182 -1.38 -7.86 21.22
N LEU A 183 -0.99 -8.96 20.61
CA LEU A 183 -1.87 -9.78 19.77
C LEU A 183 -2.67 -10.73 20.64
N MET A 184 -3.97 -10.80 20.40
CA MET A 184 -4.91 -11.64 21.14
C MET A 184 -5.51 -12.69 20.21
N TYR A 185 -5.38 -13.95 20.61
CA TYR A 185 -5.85 -15.11 19.88
C TYR A 185 -6.82 -15.94 20.72
N SER A 186 -7.71 -16.67 20.06
CA SER A 186 -8.50 -17.70 20.74
C SER A 186 -7.61 -18.87 21.18
N TRP A 187 -7.82 -19.40 22.39
CA TRP A 187 -7.21 -20.67 22.80
C TRP A 187 -7.65 -21.84 21.91
N ILE A 188 -6.70 -22.70 21.52
CA ILE A 188 -6.98 -23.98 20.86
C ILE A 188 -6.77 -25.08 21.88
N LYS A 189 -7.79 -25.91 22.07
CA LYS A 189 -7.66 -27.13 22.89
C LYS A 189 -6.80 -28.15 22.16
N GLY A 190 -5.69 -28.55 22.80
CA GLY A 190 -4.73 -29.54 22.33
C GLY A 190 -3.45 -29.44 23.15
N ILE A 191 -2.46 -30.24 22.74
CA ILE A 191 -1.08 -30.22 23.24
C ILE A 191 -0.15 -30.10 22.03
N ASP A 192 1.05 -29.57 22.21
CA ASP A 192 2.02 -29.53 21.12
C ASP A 192 2.66 -30.91 20.85
N LEU A 193 3.36 -31.06 19.72
CA LEU A 193 3.95 -32.37 19.36
C LEU A 193 5.01 -32.85 20.35
N THR A 194 5.74 -31.94 21.01
CA THR A 194 6.75 -32.31 22.01
C THR A 194 6.10 -32.81 23.29
N GLU A 195 5.05 -32.14 23.75
CA GLU A 195 4.20 -32.60 24.87
C GLU A 195 3.54 -33.95 24.55
N ALA A 196 3.09 -34.16 23.31
CA ALA A 196 2.48 -35.42 22.90
C ALA A 196 3.47 -36.59 22.92
N ALA A 197 4.69 -36.38 22.42
CA ALA A 197 5.73 -37.40 22.47
C ALA A 197 6.09 -37.80 23.91
N GLU A 198 6.09 -36.83 24.82
CA GLU A 198 6.32 -37.05 26.26
C GLU A 198 5.15 -37.80 26.90
N LEU A 199 3.91 -37.41 26.60
CA LEU A 199 2.70 -38.06 27.09
C LEU A 199 2.60 -39.53 26.66
N TRP A 200 3.13 -39.87 25.48
CA TRP A 200 3.11 -41.25 24.97
C TRP A 200 4.33 -42.07 25.38
N HIS A 201 5.24 -41.51 26.17
CA HIS A 201 6.45 -42.18 26.63
C HIS A 201 7.29 -42.79 25.48
N LEU A 202 7.35 -42.09 24.35
CA LEU A 202 8.11 -42.54 23.18
C LEU A 202 9.60 -42.58 23.52
N ASN A 203 10.30 -43.59 22.99
CA ASN A 203 11.75 -43.61 23.09
C ASN A 203 12.38 -42.53 22.19
N ASN A 204 13.68 -42.26 22.33
CA ASN A 204 14.35 -41.17 21.61
C ASN A 204 14.23 -41.29 20.08
N THR A 205 14.30 -42.50 19.53
CA THR A 205 14.21 -42.74 18.09
C THR A 205 12.79 -42.49 17.60
N GLU A 206 11.79 -43.10 18.25
CA GLU A 206 10.37 -42.93 17.92
C GLU A 206 9.92 -41.46 18.06
N ARG A 207 10.41 -40.78 19.11
CA ARG A 207 10.19 -39.36 19.34
C ARG A 207 10.71 -38.56 18.16
N GLN A 208 11.98 -38.75 17.78
CA GLN A 208 12.58 -37.97 16.69
C GLN A 208 11.86 -38.23 15.35
N GLU A 209 11.57 -39.49 15.02
CA GLU A 209 10.84 -39.86 13.81
C GLU A 209 9.45 -39.22 13.76
N MET A 210 8.72 -39.21 14.87
CA MET A 210 7.41 -38.58 14.98
C MET A 210 7.50 -37.07 14.75
N LEU A 211 8.40 -36.39 15.47
CA LEU A 211 8.56 -34.93 15.40
C LEU A 211 8.94 -34.50 13.98
N ASP A 212 9.91 -35.19 13.36
CA ASP A 212 10.36 -34.88 12.00
C ASP A 212 9.28 -35.12 10.97
N ARG A 213 8.56 -36.24 11.07
CA ARG A 213 7.47 -36.58 10.13
C ARG A 213 6.35 -35.55 10.16
N PHE A 214 5.84 -35.22 11.35
CA PHE A 214 4.70 -34.30 11.46
C PHE A 214 5.10 -32.86 11.18
N THR A 215 6.30 -32.45 11.57
CA THR A 215 6.83 -31.12 11.22
C THR A 215 7.02 -30.99 9.71
N SER A 216 7.59 -32.00 9.06
CA SER A 216 7.74 -32.03 7.59
C SER A 216 6.40 -32.00 6.87
N LEU A 217 5.39 -32.70 7.38
CA LEU A 217 4.03 -32.66 6.84
C LEU A 217 3.46 -31.23 6.91
N ALA A 218 3.53 -30.58 8.06
CA ALA A 218 3.01 -29.22 8.24
C ALA A 218 3.74 -28.19 7.34
N ILE A 219 5.06 -28.30 7.23
CA ILE A 219 5.86 -27.46 6.33
C ILE A 219 5.43 -27.67 4.87
N HIS A 220 5.31 -28.92 4.44
CA HIS A 220 4.94 -29.25 3.06
C HIS A 220 3.51 -28.76 2.73
N GLU A 221 2.54 -28.98 3.62
CA GLU A 221 1.17 -28.52 3.41
C GLU A 221 1.04 -26.98 3.41
N LEU A 222 1.80 -26.28 4.26
CA LEU A 222 1.92 -24.81 4.18
C LEU A 222 2.49 -24.37 2.84
N GLN A 223 3.54 -25.02 2.36
CA GLN A 223 4.17 -24.69 1.08
C GLN A 223 3.21 -24.91 -0.10
N LEU A 224 2.45 -26.00 -0.10
CA LEU A 224 1.39 -26.24 -1.08
C LEU A 224 0.28 -25.19 -1.02
N LYS A 225 0.06 -24.57 0.14
CA LYS A 225 -0.84 -23.43 0.32
C LYS A 225 -0.22 -22.08 -0.03
N GLY A 226 1.05 -22.03 -0.43
CA GLY A 226 1.76 -20.81 -0.78
C GLY A 226 2.26 -20.02 0.43
N TYR A 227 2.51 -20.70 1.56
CA TYR A 227 3.03 -20.09 2.79
C TYR A 227 4.22 -20.87 3.35
N ARG A 228 4.99 -20.23 4.23
CA ARG A 228 6.01 -20.87 5.05
C ARG A 228 6.16 -20.14 6.38
N VAL A 229 6.68 -20.83 7.39
CA VAL A 229 7.12 -20.23 8.65
C VAL A 229 8.63 -20.49 8.75
N ALA A 230 9.42 -19.42 8.83
CA ALA A 230 10.89 -19.54 8.73
C ALA A 230 11.50 -20.37 9.88
N ASP A 231 10.90 -20.31 11.08
CA ASP A 231 11.30 -21.07 12.27
C ASP A 231 10.23 -22.10 12.67
N MET A 232 9.77 -22.91 11.72
CA MET A 232 8.80 -23.96 12.07
C MET A 232 9.43 -25.00 13.00
N LYS A 233 8.82 -25.18 14.17
CA LYS A 233 9.26 -26.13 15.21
C LYS A 233 8.11 -27.04 15.62
N PRO A 234 8.37 -28.25 16.16
CA PRO A 234 7.31 -29.15 16.60
C PRO A 234 6.37 -28.54 17.66
N GLN A 235 6.87 -27.61 18.49
CA GLN A 235 6.08 -26.85 19.47
C GLN A 235 5.00 -25.96 18.82
N HIS A 236 5.15 -25.62 17.53
CA HIS A 236 4.19 -24.79 16.80
C HIS A 236 3.00 -25.60 16.26
N ILE A 237 3.02 -26.93 16.42
CA ILE A 237 2.02 -27.84 15.89
C ILE A 237 1.20 -28.41 17.04
N ILE A 238 -0.04 -27.98 17.13
CA ILE A 238 -1.00 -28.40 18.16
C ILE A 238 -1.84 -29.56 17.63
N ILE A 239 -1.80 -30.67 18.35
CA ILE A 239 -2.64 -31.85 18.09
C ILE A 239 -3.63 -32.06 19.23
N ARG A 240 -4.72 -32.76 18.94
CA ARG A 240 -5.72 -33.11 19.95
C ARG A 240 -5.73 -34.61 20.21
N PRO A 241 -5.21 -35.09 21.35
CA PRO A 241 -5.39 -36.47 21.76
C PRO A 241 -6.86 -36.76 22.08
N LYS A 242 -7.29 -38.00 21.86
CA LYS A 242 -8.60 -38.52 22.31
C LYS A 242 -8.38 -39.71 23.23
N LYS A 243 -9.39 -40.06 24.03
CA LYS A 243 -9.31 -41.17 24.99
C LYS A 243 -8.93 -42.51 24.34
N ASP A 244 -9.44 -42.78 23.14
CA ASP A 244 -9.31 -44.10 22.49
C ASP A 244 -8.40 -44.10 21.25
N VAL A 245 -7.95 -42.92 20.79
CA VAL A 245 -7.03 -42.78 19.65
C VAL A 245 -5.97 -41.74 19.98
N PRO A 246 -4.70 -41.99 19.60
CA PRO A 246 -3.58 -41.12 19.97
C PRO A 246 -3.79 -39.67 19.48
N PHE A 247 -4.50 -39.46 18.36
CA PHE A 247 -4.82 -38.12 17.87
C PHE A 247 -6.11 -38.07 17.06
N LEU A 248 -6.73 -36.89 17.02
CA LEU A 248 -7.85 -36.59 16.14
C LEU A 248 -7.45 -36.80 14.67
N ARG A 249 -8.23 -37.61 13.97
CA ARG A 249 -8.10 -37.82 12.52
C ARG A 249 -9.32 -37.25 11.78
N ASN A 250 -9.11 -36.83 10.54
CA ASN A 250 -10.18 -36.40 9.64
C ASN A 250 -10.89 -37.63 9.02
N ARG A 251 -11.86 -37.39 8.11
CA ARG A 251 -12.63 -38.46 7.46
C ARG A 251 -11.78 -39.37 6.57
N ASN A 252 -10.62 -38.90 6.12
CA ASN A 252 -9.67 -39.65 5.29
C ASN A 252 -8.62 -40.38 6.15
N GLY A 253 -8.74 -40.33 7.48
CA GLY A 253 -7.77 -40.92 8.39
C GLY A 253 -6.49 -40.10 8.57
N GLU A 254 -6.40 -38.88 8.05
CA GLU A 254 -5.22 -38.01 8.20
C GLU A 254 -5.27 -37.28 9.55
N ILE A 255 -4.11 -36.96 10.11
CA ILE A 255 -4.03 -36.23 11.38
C ILE A 255 -4.65 -34.83 11.24
N VAL A 256 -5.40 -34.41 12.26
CA VAL A 256 -5.87 -33.03 12.38
C VAL A 256 -4.94 -32.29 13.34
N TYR A 257 -4.25 -31.29 12.80
CA TYR A 257 -3.38 -30.42 13.57
C TYR A 257 -3.77 -28.95 13.34
N ALA A 258 -3.33 -28.09 14.25
CA ALA A 258 -3.37 -26.65 14.09
C ALA A 258 -1.95 -26.08 14.23
N ILE A 259 -1.69 -24.98 13.54
CA ILE A 259 -0.44 -24.25 13.63
C ILE A 259 -0.64 -23.05 14.55
N VAL A 260 0.34 -22.77 15.41
CA VAL A 260 0.48 -21.56 16.23
C VAL A 260 1.79 -20.85 15.90
N ASP A 261 1.99 -19.67 16.48
CA ASP A 261 3.15 -18.80 16.30
C ASP A 261 3.40 -18.34 14.85
N TYR A 262 2.86 -17.16 14.51
CA TYR A 262 2.77 -16.67 13.12
C TYR A 262 3.71 -15.48 12.81
N GLU A 263 4.56 -15.11 13.75
CA GLU A 263 5.45 -13.94 13.64
C GLU A 263 6.46 -14.00 12.49
N LEU A 264 6.77 -15.20 12.01
CA LEU A 264 7.64 -15.44 10.85
C LEU A 264 6.87 -16.17 9.73
N LEU A 265 5.54 -16.08 9.74
CA LEU A 265 4.70 -16.52 8.62
C LEU A 265 4.94 -15.59 7.44
N GLU A 266 5.14 -16.15 6.25
CA GLU A 266 5.27 -15.38 5.02
C GLU A 266 4.67 -16.15 3.84
N ARG A 267 4.29 -15.42 2.79
CA ARG A 267 3.95 -16.03 1.51
C ARG A 267 5.21 -16.62 0.87
N THR A 268 5.08 -17.71 0.12
CA THR A 268 6.19 -18.14 -0.73
C THR A 268 6.47 -17.10 -1.83
N PRO A 269 7.68 -17.02 -2.40
CA PRO A 269 7.98 -16.08 -3.47
C PRO A 269 7.02 -16.16 -4.65
N GLU A 270 6.58 -17.35 -5.02
CA GLU A 270 5.65 -17.59 -6.12
C GLU A 270 4.25 -17.06 -5.79
N HIS A 271 3.80 -17.25 -4.55
CA HIS A 271 2.51 -16.75 -4.10
C HIS A 271 2.52 -15.22 -3.98
N GLU A 272 3.59 -14.63 -3.44
CA GLU A 272 3.75 -13.19 -3.35
C GLU A 272 3.75 -12.52 -4.75
N GLU A 273 4.44 -13.11 -5.74
CA GLU A 273 4.41 -12.61 -7.11
C GLU A 273 3.01 -12.76 -7.75
N ALA A 274 2.31 -13.86 -7.48
CA ALA A 274 0.93 -14.05 -7.94
C ALA A 274 -0.04 -13.00 -7.35
N VAL A 275 0.10 -12.67 -6.07
CA VAL A 275 -0.68 -11.62 -5.40
C VAL A 275 -0.41 -10.26 -6.04
N ARG A 276 0.86 -9.89 -6.24
CA ARG A 276 1.23 -8.62 -6.91
C ARG A 276 0.69 -8.54 -8.33
N LYS A 277 0.78 -9.64 -9.10
CA LYS A 277 0.23 -9.72 -10.46
C LYS A 277 -1.29 -9.54 -10.46
N ASN A 278 -2.00 -10.11 -9.50
CA ASN A 278 -3.44 -9.94 -9.38
C ASN A 278 -3.83 -8.49 -9.03
N ASN A 279 -3.12 -7.87 -8.07
CA ASN A 279 -3.32 -6.47 -7.72
C ASN A 279 -3.05 -5.54 -8.91
N ARG A 280 -2.00 -5.82 -9.70
CA ARG A 280 -1.68 -5.06 -10.92
C ARG A 280 -2.79 -5.20 -11.97
N LYS A 281 -3.30 -6.41 -12.22
CA LYS A 281 -4.42 -6.62 -13.15
C LYS A 281 -5.67 -5.85 -12.73
N PHE A 282 -6.01 -5.89 -11.44
CA PHE A 282 -7.13 -5.14 -10.89
C PHE A 282 -6.95 -3.63 -11.13
N TYR A 283 -5.77 -3.10 -10.80
CA TYR A 283 -5.42 -1.71 -11.10
C TYR A 283 -5.59 -1.36 -12.57
N LEU A 284 -5.04 -2.15 -13.49
CA LEU A 284 -5.09 -1.85 -14.94
C LEU A 284 -6.53 -1.82 -15.44
N TYR A 285 -7.35 -2.78 -15.02
CA TYR A 285 -8.77 -2.84 -15.36
C TYR A 285 -9.55 -1.61 -14.88
N HIS A 286 -9.38 -1.22 -13.60
CA HIS A 286 -10.06 -0.05 -13.03
C HIS A 286 -9.52 1.25 -13.65
N MET A 287 -8.22 1.34 -13.91
CA MET A 287 -7.59 2.53 -14.49
C MET A 287 -8.12 2.86 -15.88
N ALA A 288 -8.32 1.86 -16.73
CA ALA A 288 -8.93 2.01 -18.07
C ALA A 288 -10.40 2.48 -18.00
N LYS A 289 -11.08 2.24 -16.87
CA LYS A 289 -12.50 2.58 -16.67
C LYS A 289 -12.70 3.72 -15.67
N ARG A 290 -11.64 4.39 -15.24
CA ARG A 290 -11.65 5.36 -14.13
C ARG A 290 -12.70 6.45 -14.24
N PHE A 291 -13.09 6.87 -15.45
CA PHE A 291 -14.10 7.91 -15.66
C PHE A 291 -15.54 7.39 -15.81
N LYS A 292 -15.74 6.07 -15.87
CA LYS A 292 -17.06 5.44 -16.00
C LYS A 292 -17.70 5.36 -14.61
N ALA A 293 -18.94 5.84 -14.48
CA ALA A 293 -19.70 5.67 -13.25
C ALA A 293 -20.00 4.19 -13.03
N GLN A 294 -19.59 3.64 -11.89
CA GLN A 294 -19.96 2.28 -11.49
C GLN A 294 -21.25 2.34 -10.67
N PRO A 295 -22.38 1.82 -11.16
CA PRO A 295 -23.70 2.05 -10.56
C PRO A 295 -23.88 1.49 -9.13
N ASN A 296 -22.97 0.62 -8.65
CA ASN A 296 -23.07 -0.04 -7.36
C ASN A 296 -21.87 0.19 -6.42
N THR A 297 -20.92 1.06 -6.77
CA THR A 297 -19.76 1.32 -5.91
C THR A 297 -20.12 2.41 -4.90
N LYS A 298 -20.36 2.01 -3.65
CA LYS A 298 -20.51 2.98 -2.55
C LYS A 298 -19.17 3.65 -2.30
N LEU A 299 -19.16 4.98 -2.34
CA LEU A 299 -17.99 5.77 -1.95
C LEU A 299 -17.69 5.53 -0.47
N PRO A 300 -16.47 5.12 -0.09
CA PRO A 300 -16.08 5.03 1.32
C PRO A 300 -16.27 6.38 2.04
N SER A 301 -16.67 6.35 3.32
CA SER A 301 -17.00 7.56 4.09
C SER A 301 -15.85 8.57 4.24
N HIS A 302 -14.60 8.10 4.16
CA HIS A 302 -13.40 8.92 4.22
C HIS A 302 -12.99 9.51 2.86
N LEU A 303 -13.67 9.14 1.77
CA LEU A 303 -13.39 9.63 0.42
C LEU A 303 -14.50 10.54 -0.10
N GLN A 304 -14.13 11.49 -0.95
CA GLN A 304 -15.05 12.43 -1.56
C GLN A 304 -14.80 12.55 -3.07
N GLN A 305 -15.86 12.79 -3.84
CA GLN A 305 -15.74 13.10 -5.27
C GLN A 305 -15.65 14.61 -5.45
N LEU A 306 -14.67 15.06 -6.23
CA LEU A 306 -14.46 16.48 -6.56
C LEU A 306 -14.34 16.65 -8.07
N ASN A 307 -14.80 17.79 -8.59
CA ASN A 307 -14.45 18.23 -9.93
C ASN A 307 -13.64 19.53 -9.82
N ILE A 308 -12.39 19.52 -10.27
CA ILE A 308 -11.51 20.68 -10.23
C ILE A 308 -11.03 20.94 -11.64
N LEU A 309 -11.34 22.14 -12.17
CA LEU A 309 -10.98 22.56 -13.53
C LEU A 309 -11.42 21.56 -14.61
N GLY A 310 -12.60 20.94 -14.44
CA GLY A 310 -13.17 19.98 -15.40
C GLY A 310 -12.60 18.57 -15.31
N VAL A 311 -11.75 18.27 -14.33
CA VAL A 311 -11.22 16.92 -14.06
C VAL A 311 -11.89 16.35 -12.82
N ASP A 312 -12.43 15.14 -12.93
CA ASP A 312 -12.99 14.40 -11.81
C ASP A 312 -11.87 13.78 -10.96
N TYR A 313 -12.01 13.84 -9.64
CA TYR A 313 -11.09 13.27 -8.68
C TYR A 313 -11.82 12.51 -7.56
N ILE A 314 -11.20 11.43 -7.08
CA ILE A 314 -11.42 10.87 -5.75
C ILE A 314 -10.41 11.52 -4.80
N PHE A 315 -10.92 12.20 -3.79
CA PHE A 315 -10.18 12.93 -2.78
C PHE A 315 -10.21 12.22 -1.43
N GLY A 316 -9.09 12.24 -0.71
CA GLY A 316 -8.98 11.74 0.66
C GLY A 316 -7.65 12.12 1.30
N GLU A 317 -7.54 11.83 2.59
CA GLU A 317 -6.29 12.01 3.33
C GLU A 317 -5.35 10.80 3.15
N ALA A 318 -4.05 11.08 3.04
CA ALA A 318 -3.01 10.07 3.17
C ALA A 318 -2.56 10.05 4.64
N GLU A 319 -3.31 9.33 5.48
CA GLU A 319 -3.20 9.34 6.95
C GLU A 319 -1.76 9.19 7.44
N SER A 320 -1.01 8.23 6.87
CA SER A 320 0.36 7.90 7.28
C SER A 320 1.40 8.98 6.98
N THR A 321 1.06 10.00 6.19
CA THR A 321 1.92 11.17 5.96
C THR A 321 1.27 12.49 6.38
N GLY A 322 0.02 12.47 6.86
CA GLY A 322 -0.81 13.66 7.06
C GLY A 322 -1.01 14.49 5.78
N GLY A 323 -0.85 13.83 4.61
CA GLY A 323 -0.94 14.45 3.30
C GLY A 323 -2.36 14.40 2.73
N LEU A 324 -2.54 15.01 1.56
CA LEU A 324 -3.80 15.00 0.81
C LEU A 324 -3.58 14.35 -0.56
N LEU A 325 -4.55 13.59 -1.03
CA LEU A 325 -4.46 12.84 -2.28
C LEU A 325 -5.70 13.07 -3.15
N TRP A 326 -5.48 13.38 -4.42
CA TRP A 326 -6.50 13.48 -5.46
C TRP A 326 -6.18 12.48 -6.56
N VAL A 327 -6.98 11.43 -6.70
CA VAL A 327 -6.83 10.40 -7.74
C VAL A 327 -7.76 10.71 -8.90
N VAL A 328 -7.23 10.78 -10.11
CA VAL A 328 -7.98 11.15 -11.32
C VAL A 328 -9.02 10.08 -11.65
N GLY A 329 -10.27 10.50 -11.80
CA GLY A 329 -11.42 9.66 -12.11
C GLY A 329 -12.49 9.66 -11.03
N LYS A 330 -13.43 8.72 -11.17
CA LYS A 330 -14.60 8.50 -10.32
C LYS A 330 -14.55 7.17 -9.55
N ASP A 331 -13.48 6.40 -9.73
CA ASP A 331 -13.35 5.06 -9.19
C ASP A 331 -12.56 5.07 -7.86
N PRO A 332 -13.23 4.84 -6.71
CA PRO A 332 -12.56 4.89 -5.41
C PRO A 332 -11.60 3.73 -5.16
N ASP A 333 -11.73 2.61 -5.87
CA ASP A 333 -10.84 1.45 -5.69
C ASP A 333 -9.40 1.76 -6.16
N LEU A 334 -9.21 2.83 -6.93
CA LEU A 334 -7.91 3.32 -7.35
C LEU A 334 -7.17 4.11 -6.27
N PHE A 335 -7.86 4.62 -5.25
CA PHE A 335 -7.29 5.55 -4.26
C PHE A 335 -6.02 4.99 -3.62
N ASN A 336 -6.11 3.74 -3.13
CA ASN A 336 -5.05 3.08 -2.38
C ASN A 336 -3.77 2.84 -3.21
N TYR A 337 -3.86 2.75 -4.54
CA TYR A 337 -2.68 2.54 -5.40
C TYR A 337 -1.77 3.77 -5.48
N PHE A 338 -2.30 4.95 -5.16
CA PHE A 338 -1.57 6.23 -5.26
C PHE A 338 -1.15 6.81 -3.92
N LEU A 339 -1.47 6.14 -2.81
CA LEU A 339 -0.93 6.47 -1.49
C LEU A 339 0.61 6.56 -1.57
N PRO A 340 1.21 7.66 -1.10
CA PRO A 340 2.56 8.05 -1.47
C PRO A 340 3.59 7.00 -1.07
N GLU A 341 3.29 6.16 -0.12
CA GLU A 341 4.23 5.23 0.43
C GLU A 341 4.23 3.89 -0.32
N ARG A 342 3.37 3.72 -1.32
CA ARG A 342 3.47 2.66 -2.32
C ARG A 342 4.53 2.94 -3.39
N TRP A 343 4.99 4.20 -3.54
CA TRP A 343 5.86 4.61 -4.66
C TRP A 343 6.93 5.69 -4.34
N ARG A 344 6.81 6.46 -3.26
CA ARG A 344 7.72 7.58 -2.97
C ARG A 344 9.12 7.12 -2.54
N ARG A 345 9.18 5.99 -1.84
CA ARG A 345 10.44 5.41 -1.34
C ARG A 345 10.89 4.16 -2.11
N THR A 346 10.18 3.76 -3.17
CA THR A 346 10.63 2.69 -4.06
C THR A 346 11.84 3.14 -4.88
N PRO A 347 12.68 2.20 -5.37
CA PRO A 347 13.77 2.54 -6.29
C PRO A 347 13.25 3.35 -7.47
N LYS A 348 13.97 4.42 -7.82
CA LYS A 348 13.53 5.37 -8.84
C LYS A 348 14.67 5.78 -9.74
N ILE A 349 14.34 5.97 -11.01
CA ILE A 349 15.27 6.35 -12.07
C ILE A 349 14.96 7.82 -12.42
N PRO A 350 15.92 8.75 -12.30
CA PRO A 350 15.70 10.12 -12.76
C PRO A 350 15.52 10.12 -14.29
N LEU A 351 14.47 10.78 -14.76
CA LEU A 351 14.19 10.92 -16.20
C LEU A 351 14.73 12.23 -16.78
N SER A 352 15.08 13.18 -15.92
CA SER A 352 15.66 14.45 -16.32
C SER A 352 16.86 14.79 -15.43
N PRO A 353 17.97 15.29 -16.00
CA PRO A 353 19.09 15.80 -15.20
C PRO A 353 18.78 17.16 -14.57
N THR A 354 17.77 17.89 -15.08
CA THR A 354 17.43 19.26 -14.68
C THR A 354 16.13 19.36 -13.90
N TYR A 355 15.19 18.44 -14.13
CA TYR A 355 13.89 18.43 -13.46
C TYR A 355 13.77 17.26 -12.49
N GLN A 356 13.07 17.49 -11.38
CA GLN A 356 12.76 16.46 -10.38
C GLN A 356 11.63 15.54 -10.88
N ILE A 357 11.94 14.76 -11.91
CA ILE A 357 11.03 13.81 -12.57
C ILE A 357 11.64 12.42 -12.46
N PHE A 358 10.85 11.46 -11.97
CA PHE A 358 11.31 10.12 -11.65
C PHE A 358 10.38 9.06 -12.20
N CYS A 359 10.94 8.02 -12.81
CA CYS A 359 10.25 6.77 -13.08
C CYS A 359 10.43 5.84 -11.88
N THR A 360 9.37 5.17 -11.45
CA THR A 360 9.44 4.16 -10.39
C THR A 360 8.47 3.01 -10.66
N LYS A 361 8.77 1.87 -10.04
CA LYS A 361 7.87 0.72 -9.97
C LYS A 361 7.32 0.64 -8.55
N THR A 362 5.99 0.69 -8.40
CA THR A 362 5.33 0.61 -7.09
C THR A 362 5.45 -0.79 -6.48
N LYS A 363 5.04 -0.93 -5.22
CA LYS A 363 4.95 -2.24 -4.53
C LYS A 363 4.02 -3.23 -5.23
N ASP A 364 2.98 -2.75 -5.90
CA ASP A 364 2.06 -3.54 -6.72
C ASP A 364 2.57 -3.73 -8.15
N ASN A 365 3.88 -3.57 -8.39
CA ASN A 365 4.53 -3.70 -9.69
C ASN A 365 4.00 -2.72 -10.76
N ILE A 366 3.39 -1.58 -10.41
CA ILE A 366 2.87 -0.60 -11.36
C ILE A 366 3.97 0.38 -11.76
N PHE A 367 4.12 0.68 -13.04
CA PHE A 367 5.05 1.72 -13.50
C PHE A 367 4.39 3.10 -13.46
N LEU A 368 5.03 4.04 -12.76
CA LEU A 368 4.57 5.42 -12.64
C LEU A 368 5.70 6.39 -12.93
N VAL A 369 5.34 7.57 -13.43
CA VAL A 369 6.23 8.73 -13.48
C VAL A 369 5.70 9.75 -12.48
N TRP A 370 6.52 10.20 -11.54
CA TRP A 370 6.13 11.27 -10.63
C TRP A 370 7.10 12.44 -10.70
N LYS A 371 6.56 13.64 -10.47
CA LYS A 371 7.26 14.90 -10.64
C LYS A 371 6.86 15.87 -9.53
N ILE A 372 7.85 16.58 -8.99
CA ILE A 372 7.60 17.69 -8.06
C ILE A 372 7.14 18.91 -8.87
N SER A 373 5.98 19.46 -8.53
CA SER A 373 5.44 20.64 -9.20
C SER A 373 6.29 21.87 -8.88
N ARG A 374 6.40 22.75 -9.87
CA ARG A 374 7.14 24.01 -9.79
C ARG A 374 6.22 25.21 -9.61
N VAL A 375 4.96 24.99 -9.26
CA VAL A 375 4.04 26.08 -8.91
C VAL A 375 4.65 26.93 -7.79
N GLY A 376 4.73 28.24 -8.00
CA GLY A 376 5.39 29.16 -7.07
C GLY A 376 6.88 29.40 -7.30
N ASP A 377 7.51 28.65 -8.21
CA ASP A 377 8.93 28.76 -8.48
C ASP A 377 9.24 29.85 -9.52
N PRO A 378 10.42 30.47 -9.44
CA PRO A 378 10.89 31.29 -10.55
C PRO A 378 11.15 30.39 -11.77
N PRO A 379 10.69 30.77 -12.97
CA PRO A 379 11.05 30.04 -14.19
C PRO A 379 12.57 29.94 -14.37
N CYS A 380 13.12 28.75 -14.70
CA CYS A 380 14.55 28.57 -14.91
C CYS A 380 14.97 29.18 -16.27
N ILE A 381 15.74 30.27 -16.22
CA ILE A 381 16.13 31.10 -17.35
C ILE A 381 17.52 30.73 -17.85
N GLY A 382 17.67 30.50 -19.16
CA GLY A 382 18.95 30.59 -19.87
C GLY A 382 18.99 31.89 -20.71
N ASN A 383 20.16 32.22 -21.28
CA ASN A 383 20.51 33.53 -21.87
C ASN A 383 19.77 33.96 -23.18
N ILE A 384 18.44 33.86 -23.30
CA ILE A 384 17.73 34.31 -24.51
C ILE A 384 16.58 35.27 -24.19
N LEU A 385 16.77 36.58 -24.39
CA LEU A 385 16.04 37.68 -23.75
C LEU A 385 14.54 37.87 -24.11
N SER A 386 14.06 37.58 -25.33
CA SER A 386 12.75 38.09 -25.78
C SER A 386 11.52 37.20 -25.51
N LYS A 387 11.69 35.87 -25.34
CA LYS A 387 10.60 34.96 -24.90
C LYS A 387 10.47 34.86 -23.37
N LEU A 388 11.37 35.49 -22.62
CA LEU A 388 11.48 35.33 -21.16
C LEU A 388 10.43 36.12 -20.39
N GLU A 389 10.12 37.35 -20.81
CA GLU A 389 9.14 38.18 -20.09
C GLU A 389 7.76 37.54 -20.05
N LYS A 390 7.32 36.93 -21.15
CA LYS A 390 6.05 36.21 -21.22
C LYS A 390 6.01 35.01 -20.27
N ILE A 391 7.12 34.27 -20.14
CA ILE A 391 7.22 33.11 -19.26
C ILE A 391 7.30 33.55 -17.79
N ILE A 392 8.06 34.60 -17.48
CA ILE A 392 8.19 35.15 -16.13
C ILE A 392 6.84 35.72 -15.65
N LYS A 393 6.18 36.51 -16.49
CA LYS A 393 4.85 37.06 -16.18
C LYS A 393 3.79 35.96 -16.09
N PHE A 394 3.96 34.89 -16.88
CA PHE A 394 3.05 33.77 -16.83
C PHE A 394 3.27 32.91 -15.59
N GLY A 395 4.48 32.49 -15.22
CA GLY A 395 4.70 31.55 -14.12
C GLY A 395 4.46 30.09 -14.49
N TYR A 396 4.73 29.14 -13.58
CA TYR A 396 4.42 27.73 -13.80
C TYR A 396 2.96 27.40 -13.49
N ASN A 397 2.39 26.50 -14.28
CA ASN A 397 1.05 25.95 -14.03
C ASN A 397 0.98 25.22 -12.69
N SER A 398 -0.20 25.28 -12.06
CA SER A 398 -0.53 24.42 -10.94
C SER A 398 -0.68 22.95 -11.38
N PRO A 399 -0.53 21.98 -10.45
CA PRO A 399 -0.80 20.56 -10.74
C PRO A 399 -2.19 20.31 -11.35
N PHE A 400 -3.20 21.07 -10.90
CA PHE A 400 -4.58 20.94 -11.37
C PHE A 400 -4.74 21.48 -12.79
N GLU A 401 -4.06 22.58 -13.13
CA GLU A 401 -3.98 23.09 -14.50
C GLU A 401 -3.26 22.10 -15.42
N GLU A 402 -2.11 21.55 -15.01
CA GLU A 402 -1.36 20.56 -15.81
C GLU A 402 -2.26 19.37 -16.20
N PHE A 403 -3.04 18.85 -15.25
CA PHE A 403 -3.95 17.72 -15.49
C PHE A 403 -5.15 18.10 -16.35
N SER A 404 -5.76 19.27 -16.09
CA SER A 404 -6.88 19.77 -16.89
C SER A 404 -6.47 19.98 -18.35
N TYR A 405 -5.32 20.61 -18.59
CA TYR A 405 -4.84 20.85 -19.94
C TYR A 405 -4.43 19.56 -20.64
N ALA A 406 -3.83 18.59 -19.93
CA ALA A 406 -3.52 17.29 -20.50
C ALA A 406 -4.76 16.55 -21.00
N GLU A 407 -5.86 16.57 -20.23
CA GLU A 407 -7.14 15.95 -20.62
C GLU A 407 -7.82 16.71 -21.77
N GLN A 408 -7.81 18.04 -21.76
CA GLN A 408 -8.40 18.85 -22.83
C GLN A 408 -7.63 18.69 -24.15
N ILE A 409 -6.30 18.69 -24.12
CA ILE A 409 -5.44 18.46 -25.30
C ILE A 409 -5.64 17.05 -25.85
N ALA A 410 -5.72 16.03 -24.98
CA ALA A 410 -6.03 14.66 -25.40
C ALA A 410 -7.37 14.55 -26.11
N LYS A 411 -8.42 15.17 -25.55
CA LYS A 411 -9.75 15.23 -26.16
C LYS A 411 -9.76 16.00 -27.49
N GLY A 412 -8.86 16.98 -27.64
CA GLY A 412 -8.64 17.73 -28.89
C GLY A 412 -7.88 16.96 -29.97
N GLY A 413 -7.43 15.72 -29.70
CA GLY A 413 -6.82 14.84 -30.70
C GLY A 413 -5.28 14.80 -30.71
N LEU A 414 -4.61 15.50 -29.79
CA LEU A 414 -3.16 15.33 -29.58
C LEU A 414 -2.91 14.41 -28.40
N ALA A 415 -2.25 13.27 -28.63
CA ALA A 415 -1.95 12.31 -27.58
C ALA A 415 -1.11 12.92 -26.45
N THR A 416 -1.46 12.62 -25.20
CA THR A 416 -0.76 13.06 -23.98
C THR A 416 -0.40 11.89 -23.08
N VAL A 417 0.58 12.05 -22.20
CA VAL A 417 0.78 11.12 -21.07
C VAL A 417 -0.35 11.25 -20.06
N TYR A 418 -0.66 10.16 -19.36
CA TYR A 418 -1.90 10.03 -18.59
C TYR A 418 -1.80 10.63 -17.19
N PRO A 419 -2.64 11.61 -16.82
CA PRO A 419 -2.80 12.02 -15.43
C PRO A 419 -3.29 10.86 -14.56
N ARG A 420 -2.70 10.68 -13.38
CA ARG A 420 -3.10 9.61 -12.45
C ARG A 420 -3.54 10.14 -11.10
N ALA A 421 -2.71 10.96 -10.46
CA ALA A 421 -3.02 11.51 -9.15
C ALA A 421 -2.16 12.73 -8.82
N ILE A 422 -2.65 13.57 -7.91
CA ILE A 422 -1.91 14.66 -7.29
C ILE A 422 -1.80 14.33 -5.81
N TYR A 423 -0.57 14.23 -5.31
CA TYR A 423 -0.30 14.07 -3.89
C TYR A 423 0.30 15.35 -3.33
N VAL A 424 -0.22 15.78 -2.18
CA VAL A 424 0.23 16.96 -1.46
C VAL A 424 0.74 16.55 -0.11
N THR A 425 1.95 16.97 0.24
CA THR A 425 2.56 16.58 1.52
C THR A 425 1.80 17.14 2.72
N GLY A 426 2.02 16.53 3.89
CA GLY A 426 1.65 17.15 5.17
C GLY A 426 2.31 18.53 5.34
N LYS A 427 1.75 19.33 6.25
CA LYS A 427 2.25 20.69 6.56
C LYS A 427 3.71 20.60 7.04
N LYS A 428 4.61 21.35 6.41
CA LYS A 428 6.01 21.45 6.85
C LYS A 428 6.18 22.61 7.83
N SER A 429 7.04 22.44 8.83
CA SER A 429 7.42 23.50 9.77
C SER A 429 8.21 24.63 9.11
N ASN A 430 9.02 24.32 8.09
CA ASN A 430 9.73 25.29 7.26
C ASN A 430 9.20 25.25 5.82
N PRO A 431 8.33 26.20 5.42
CA PRO A 431 7.80 26.28 4.07
C PRO A 431 8.86 26.73 3.08
N ARG A 432 8.67 26.33 1.82
CA ARG A 432 9.45 26.83 0.70
C ARG A 432 9.11 28.30 0.45
N ILE A 433 10.10 29.11 0.09
CA ILE A 433 9.87 30.50 -0.36
C ILE A 433 9.14 30.45 -1.71
N ILE A 434 7.91 30.97 -1.73
CA ILE A 434 7.13 31.15 -2.95
C ILE A 434 7.58 32.45 -3.62
N SER A 435 8.17 32.34 -4.81
CA SER A 435 8.64 33.49 -5.59
C SER A 435 7.54 34.06 -6.48
N ASP A 436 6.60 33.22 -6.92
CA ASP A 436 5.45 33.61 -7.75
C ASP A 436 4.12 33.18 -7.08
N PRO A 437 3.42 34.09 -6.36
CA PRO A 437 2.17 33.75 -5.70
C PRO A 437 0.96 33.71 -6.65
N SER A 438 1.12 34.02 -7.94
CA SER A 438 -0.01 34.27 -8.85
C SER A 438 -1.03 33.13 -8.91
N ARG A 439 -0.59 31.86 -8.88
CA ARG A 439 -1.49 30.68 -8.89
C ARG A 439 -2.19 30.47 -7.57
N PHE A 440 -1.50 30.76 -6.47
CA PHE A 440 -2.09 30.66 -5.13
C PHE A 440 -3.23 31.67 -4.98
N GLU A 441 -3.05 32.88 -5.51
CA GLU A 441 -4.11 33.90 -5.54
C GLU A 441 -5.24 33.55 -6.52
N LEU A 442 -4.90 33.08 -7.73
CA LEU A 442 -5.89 32.72 -8.75
C LEU A 442 -6.84 31.61 -8.28
N PHE A 443 -6.31 30.61 -7.56
CA PHE A 443 -7.08 29.45 -7.11
C PHE A 443 -7.44 29.50 -5.63
N LYS A 444 -7.32 30.67 -4.97
CA LYS A 444 -7.59 30.80 -3.53
C LYS A 444 -9.02 30.43 -3.14
N ASP A 445 -9.97 30.62 -4.04
CA ASP A 445 -11.41 30.42 -3.81
C ASP A 445 -11.85 28.99 -4.09
N ILE A 446 -11.02 28.18 -4.77
CA ILE A 446 -11.26 26.75 -4.92
C ILE A 446 -10.78 26.06 -3.65
N LYS A 447 -11.73 25.55 -2.86
CA LYS A 447 -11.46 24.93 -1.57
C LYS A 447 -11.52 23.41 -1.62
N THR A 448 -10.75 22.78 -0.75
CA THR A 448 -10.90 21.39 -0.34
C THR A 448 -12.17 21.23 0.50
N PRO A 449 -12.67 19.99 0.69
CA PRO A 449 -13.74 19.69 1.63
C PRO A 449 -13.51 20.15 3.07
N PHE A 450 -12.26 20.37 3.46
CA PHE A 450 -11.88 20.90 4.78
C PHE A 450 -11.89 22.43 4.86
N GLY A 451 -12.26 23.12 3.77
CA GLY A 451 -12.31 24.59 3.69
C GLY A 451 -10.97 25.26 3.39
N GLU A 452 -9.85 24.52 3.36
CA GLU A 452 -8.54 25.05 2.95
C GLU A 452 -8.47 25.21 1.41
N PRO A 453 -7.79 26.25 0.86
CA PRO A 453 -7.55 26.34 -0.59
C PRO A 453 -6.82 25.12 -1.15
N ILE A 454 -7.08 24.77 -2.41
CA ILE A 454 -6.39 23.64 -3.08
C ILE A 454 -4.88 23.91 -3.25
N LEU A 455 -4.46 25.18 -3.30
CA LEU A 455 -3.07 25.61 -3.34
C LEU A 455 -2.70 26.37 -2.06
N THR A 456 -1.67 25.89 -1.36
CA THR A 456 -1.15 26.51 -0.13
C THR A 456 0.38 26.58 -0.16
N PRO A 457 1.00 27.66 0.34
CA PRO A 457 2.46 27.83 0.29
C PRO A 457 3.22 26.90 1.24
N PHE A 458 2.53 26.23 2.18
CA PHE A 458 3.13 25.40 3.24
C PHE A 458 3.26 23.92 2.90
N ARG A 459 2.91 23.53 1.67
CA ARG A 459 2.90 22.14 1.21
C ARG A 459 3.60 22.00 -0.13
N GLU A 460 4.18 20.83 -0.37
CA GLU A 460 4.72 20.46 -1.68
C GLU A 460 3.69 19.66 -2.47
N TYR A 461 3.67 19.89 -3.78
CA TYR A 461 2.76 19.24 -4.71
C TYR A 461 3.54 18.28 -5.60
N ILE A 462 3.08 17.03 -5.68
CA ILE A 462 3.66 15.98 -6.52
C ILE A 462 2.60 15.49 -7.50
N THR A 463 2.86 15.63 -8.79
CA THR A 463 2.02 15.05 -9.85
C THR A 463 2.48 13.64 -10.17
N ILE A 464 1.54 12.71 -10.28
CA ILE A 464 1.74 11.32 -10.67
C ILE A 464 1.09 11.09 -12.03
N TRP A 465 1.89 10.59 -12.96
CA TRP A 465 1.56 10.31 -14.35
C TRP A 465 1.73 8.82 -14.63
N GLY A 466 0.96 8.31 -15.59
CA GLY A 466 1.13 6.96 -16.10
C GLY A 466 2.45 6.85 -16.86
N PHE A 467 3.21 5.78 -16.59
CA PHE A 467 4.35 5.46 -17.45
C PHE A 467 3.84 5.08 -18.84
N TRP A 468 4.45 5.64 -19.89
CA TRP A 468 4.03 5.35 -21.26
C TRP A 468 4.60 4.01 -21.73
N ASN A 469 3.75 2.97 -21.69
CA ASN A 469 4.04 1.63 -22.19
C ASN A 469 2.90 1.02 -23.03
N GLY A 470 1.92 1.82 -23.40
CA GLY A 470 0.67 1.37 -24.02
C GLY A 470 -0.53 2.21 -23.56
N PRO A 471 -1.61 2.25 -24.35
CA PRO A 471 -2.92 2.70 -23.89
C PRO A 471 -3.40 1.88 -22.69
N ASP A 472 -4.17 2.51 -21.80
CA ASP A 472 -4.72 1.83 -20.62
C ASP A 472 -5.61 0.66 -21.01
N GLU A 473 -6.35 0.79 -22.11
CA GLU A 473 -7.25 -0.23 -22.63
C GLU A 473 -6.48 -1.52 -23.00
N PHE A 474 -5.33 -1.38 -23.66
CA PHE A 474 -4.50 -2.53 -24.04
C PHE A 474 -3.87 -3.18 -22.80
N LEU A 475 -3.42 -2.37 -21.85
CA LEU A 475 -2.86 -2.87 -20.58
C LEU A 475 -3.91 -3.57 -19.72
N ALA A 476 -5.18 -3.15 -19.79
CA ALA A 476 -6.28 -3.79 -19.09
C ALA A 476 -6.63 -5.17 -19.67
N GLU A 477 -6.49 -5.36 -20.99
CA GLU A 477 -6.73 -6.65 -21.66
C GLU A 477 -5.60 -7.65 -21.42
N SER A 478 -4.35 -7.19 -21.51
CA SER A 478 -3.18 -8.02 -21.30
C SER A 478 -2.08 -7.24 -20.62
N ASP A 479 -1.67 -7.72 -19.44
CA ASP A 479 -0.59 -7.10 -18.67
C ASP A 479 0.75 -7.26 -19.41
N GLY A 480 1.30 -6.14 -19.89
CA GLY A 480 2.50 -6.13 -20.71
C GLY A 480 3.15 -4.76 -20.86
N CYS A 481 4.16 -4.72 -21.73
CA CYS A 481 4.78 -3.49 -22.20
C CYS A 481 4.67 -3.52 -23.73
N PHE A 482 3.66 -2.84 -24.27
CA PHE A 482 3.38 -2.84 -25.71
C PHE A 482 4.28 -1.87 -26.44
N TYR A 483 4.57 -0.73 -25.79
CA TYR A 483 5.38 0.32 -26.36
C TYR A 483 6.53 0.72 -25.45
N LYS A 484 7.61 1.19 -26.06
CA LYS A 484 8.68 1.90 -25.38
C LYS A 484 8.64 3.37 -25.79
N GLY A 485 8.39 4.26 -24.83
CA GLY A 485 8.51 5.70 -25.01
C GLY A 485 9.97 6.18 -24.98
N VAL A 486 10.35 7.02 -25.94
CA VAL A 486 11.64 7.73 -25.94
C VAL A 486 11.36 9.21 -26.19
N ASP A 487 11.94 10.10 -25.39
CA ASP A 487 11.80 11.53 -25.64
C ASP A 487 12.55 11.94 -26.92
N VAL A 488 12.01 12.94 -27.64
CA VAL A 488 12.52 13.30 -28.97
C VAL A 488 13.95 13.83 -28.90
N ALA A 489 14.33 14.53 -27.81
CA ALA A 489 15.71 14.98 -27.61
C ALA A 489 16.68 13.79 -27.54
N LYS A 490 16.34 12.78 -26.73
CA LYS A 490 17.11 11.55 -26.60
C LYS A 490 17.13 10.75 -27.90
N ALA A 491 16.01 10.65 -28.60
CA ALA A 491 15.96 9.98 -29.91
C ALA A 491 16.92 10.63 -30.92
N PHE A 492 17.02 11.95 -30.93
CA PHE A 492 18.01 12.66 -31.74
C PHE A 492 19.44 12.37 -31.27
N LEU A 493 19.73 12.45 -29.96
CA LEU A 493 21.06 12.16 -29.41
C LEU A 493 21.52 10.73 -29.69
N GLU A 494 20.60 9.77 -29.66
CA GLU A 494 20.84 8.36 -30.00
C GLU A 494 20.83 8.09 -31.51
N LYS A 495 20.73 9.14 -32.35
CA LYS A 495 20.72 9.08 -33.83
C LYS A 495 19.60 8.22 -34.41
N ILE A 496 18.50 8.06 -33.68
CA ILE A 496 17.28 7.37 -34.12
C ILE A 496 16.54 8.24 -35.15
N ILE A 497 16.52 9.56 -34.92
CA ILE A 497 15.91 10.54 -35.83
C ILE A 497 16.92 11.62 -36.21
N SER A 498 16.73 12.23 -37.37
CA SER A 498 17.54 13.38 -37.79
C SER A 498 17.12 14.67 -37.06
N GLU A 499 18.00 15.65 -37.05
CA GLU A 499 17.70 16.99 -36.53
C GLU A 499 16.49 17.63 -37.23
N GLN A 500 16.41 17.46 -38.56
CA GLN A 500 15.28 17.94 -39.36
C GLN A 500 13.96 17.31 -38.91
N THR A 501 13.95 15.99 -38.65
CA THR A 501 12.78 15.29 -38.14
C THR A 501 12.41 15.78 -36.74
N MET A 502 13.38 15.93 -35.83
CA MET A 502 13.16 16.46 -34.48
C MET A 502 12.43 17.82 -34.52
N TRP A 503 12.94 18.79 -35.26
CA TRP A 503 12.33 20.12 -35.33
C TRP A 503 10.99 20.11 -36.08
N LYS A 504 10.82 19.22 -37.07
CA LYS A 504 9.53 19.00 -37.71
C LYS A 504 8.47 18.50 -36.72
N LEU A 505 8.82 17.56 -35.84
CA LEU A 505 7.93 17.05 -34.80
C LEU A 505 7.56 18.13 -33.78
N VAL A 506 8.52 18.96 -33.36
CA VAL A 506 8.26 20.09 -32.46
C VAL A 506 7.33 21.11 -33.10
N SER A 507 7.55 21.46 -34.36
CA SER A 507 6.69 22.40 -35.11
C SER A 507 5.26 21.84 -35.26
N LEU A 508 5.14 20.56 -35.62
CA LEU A 508 3.84 19.88 -35.75
C LEU A 508 3.09 19.86 -34.42
N ALA A 509 3.78 19.59 -33.31
CA ALA A 509 3.20 19.63 -31.98
C ALA A 509 2.72 21.04 -31.61
N ASP A 510 3.51 22.09 -31.83
CA ASP A 510 3.11 23.48 -31.55
C ASP A 510 1.87 23.88 -32.36
N GLN A 511 1.84 23.52 -33.66
CA GLN A 511 0.68 23.76 -34.51
C GLN A 511 -0.57 23.07 -33.96
N ARG A 512 -0.51 21.76 -33.66
CA ARG A 512 -1.66 21.01 -33.12
C ARG A 512 -2.13 21.57 -31.77
N ILE A 513 -1.21 21.95 -30.89
CA ILE A 513 -1.53 22.58 -29.60
C ILE A 513 -2.31 23.89 -29.83
N ARG A 514 -1.90 24.72 -30.79
CA ARG A 514 -2.59 25.97 -31.16
C ARG A 514 -3.96 25.74 -31.78
N GLU A 515 -4.10 24.76 -32.66
CA GLU A 515 -5.37 24.38 -33.29
C GLU A 515 -6.41 23.94 -32.24
N ILE A 516 -5.97 23.24 -31.18
CA ILE A 516 -6.83 22.84 -30.06
C ILE A 516 -7.20 24.03 -29.15
N GLY A 517 -6.52 25.18 -29.30
CA GLY A 517 -6.80 26.41 -28.55
C GLY A 517 -5.85 26.68 -27.39
N PHE A 518 -4.68 26.04 -27.36
CA PHE A 518 -3.65 26.23 -26.34
C PHE A 518 -2.36 26.81 -26.93
N GLU A 519 -1.52 27.39 -26.08
CA GLU A 519 -0.18 27.83 -26.44
C GLU A 519 0.83 27.24 -25.45
N HIS A 520 1.87 26.58 -25.97
CA HIS A 520 3.00 26.13 -25.16
C HIS A 520 4.12 27.17 -25.22
N LEU A 521 4.35 27.91 -24.12
CA LEU A 521 5.24 29.07 -24.10
C LEU A 521 6.73 28.72 -24.32
N ARG A 522 7.12 27.48 -24.01
CA ARG A 522 8.48 26.97 -24.19
C ARG A 522 8.51 25.50 -24.61
N LEU A 523 7.96 25.16 -25.77
CA LEU A 523 7.97 23.78 -26.26
C LEU A 523 9.39 23.37 -26.64
N LYS A 524 9.81 22.18 -26.21
CA LYS A 524 11.14 21.62 -26.43
C LYS A 524 11.06 20.17 -26.90
N PRO A 525 12.10 19.61 -27.54
CA PRO A 525 12.11 18.21 -27.95
C PRO A 525 11.92 17.22 -26.78
N ASP A 526 12.45 17.50 -25.59
CA ASP A 526 12.29 16.65 -24.39
C ASP A 526 10.87 16.68 -23.78
N HIS A 527 9.96 17.50 -24.33
CA HIS A 527 8.55 17.53 -23.95
C HIS A 527 7.67 16.59 -24.81
N LEU A 528 8.26 15.94 -25.82
CA LEU A 528 7.57 15.05 -26.73
C LEU A 528 8.16 13.64 -26.62
N LEU A 529 7.30 12.63 -26.65
CA LEU A 529 7.67 11.23 -26.74
C LEU A 529 7.33 10.67 -28.11
N ILE A 530 8.19 9.81 -28.65
CA ILE A 530 7.90 8.90 -29.76
C ILE A 530 7.85 7.46 -29.22
N SER A 531 7.12 6.59 -29.92
CA SER A 531 6.84 5.23 -29.46
C SER A 531 7.51 4.19 -30.35
N PHE A 532 7.99 3.11 -29.73
CA PHE A 532 8.49 1.92 -30.43
C PHE A 532 7.65 0.71 -30.06
N ASP A 533 7.39 -0.17 -31.01
CA ASP A 533 6.75 -1.46 -30.77
C ASP A 533 7.74 -2.50 -30.17
N HIS A 534 7.23 -3.70 -29.89
CA HIS A 534 8.01 -4.83 -29.38
C HIS A 534 9.13 -5.31 -30.32
N THR A 535 9.10 -4.92 -31.60
CA THR A 535 10.14 -5.20 -32.60
C THR A 535 11.17 -4.07 -32.72
N ASN A 536 11.08 -3.05 -31.85
CA ASN A 536 11.86 -1.81 -31.91
C ASN A 536 11.64 -1.00 -33.20
N LYS A 537 10.46 -1.10 -33.83
CA LYS A 537 10.07 -0.20 -34.92
C LYS A 537 9.34 1.02 -34.39
N ILE A 538 9.65 2.18 -34.95
CA ILE A 538 8.98 3.44 -34.62
C ILE A 538 7.52 3.37 -35.08
N LEU A 539 6.59 3.73 -34.20
CA LEU A 539 5.19 3.93 -34.58
C LEU A 539 5.06 5.22 -35.38
N LEU A 540 4.48 5.12 -36.57
CA LEU A 540 4.24 6.23 -37.48
C LEU A 540 2.75 6.58 -37.51
N ASP A 541 2.45 7.86 -37.64
CA ASP A 541 1.13 8.38 -37.92
C ASP A 541 0.73 8.15 -39.39
N ASN A 542 -0.50 8.53 -39.75
CA ASN A 542 -1.04 8.35 -41.10
C ASN A 542 -0.26 9.11 -42.18
N ASN A 543 0.61 10.06 -41.82
CA ASN A 543 1.47 10.82 -42.73
C ASN A 543 2.89 10.24 -42.81
N GLY A 544 3.14 9.08 -42.18
CA GLY A 544 4.46 8.45 -42.14
C GLY A 544 5.46 9.16 -41.21
N LEU A 545 5.00 10.03 -40.31
CA LEU A 545 5.84 10.68 -39.31
C LEU A 545 5.74 9.96 -37.97
N PRO A 546 6.78 9.97 -37.11
CA PRO A 546 6.66 9.41 -35.77
C PRO A 546 5.45 9.95 -35.01
N GLU A 547 4.63 9.05 -34.44
CA GLU A 547 3.51 9.45 -33.59
C GLU A 547 4.04 10.14 -32.34
N ILE A 548 3.56 11.36 -32.09
CA ILE A 548 4.00 12.20 -30.97
C ILE A 548 3.02 12.16 -29.80
N ARG A 549 3.57 12.14 -28.59
CA ARG A 549 2.83 12.30 -27.34
C ARG A 549 3.42 13.41 -26.49
N LEU A 550 2.60 14.35 -26.06
CA LEU A 550 3.02 15.46 -25.20
C LEU A 550 3.16 14.96 -23.74
N CYS A 551 4.29 15.27 -23.10
CA CYS A 551 4.59 14.82 -21.74
C CYS A 551 4.94 15.94 -20.74
N ASN A 552 4.94 17.22 -21.16
CA ASN A 552 5.15 18.36 -20.28
C ASN A 552 4.04 19.41 -20.46
N PHE A 553 3.46 19.86 -19.34
CA PHE A 553 2.32 20.78 -19.30
C PHE A 553 2.60 22.04 -18.45
N GLU A 554 3.85 22.27 -18.05
CA GLU A 554 4.20 23.29 -17.04
C GLU A 554 4.01 24.73 -17.49
N LEU A 555 4.10 24.96 -18.80
CA LEU A 555 4.09 26.29 -19.42
C LEU A 555 3.11 26.31 -20.60
N ILE A 556 1.93 25.73 -20.39
CA ILE A 556 0.82 25.72 -21.35
C ILE A 556 -0.28 26.65 -20.85
N ARG A 557 -0.91 27.41 -21.75
CA ARG A 557 -2.07 28.23 -21.41
C ARG A 557 -3.14 28.19 -22.51
N PRO A 558 -4.42 28.40 -22.19
CA PRO A 558 -5.44 28.66 -23.19
C PRO A 558 -5.13 29.93 -23.99
N ILE A 559 -5.36 29.92 -25.31
CA ILE A 559 -5.22 31.10 -26.19
C ILE A 559 -6.38 32.08 -25.96
N LYS A 560 -7.58 31.55 -25.68
CA LYS A 560 -8.76 32.34 -25.30
C LYS A 560 -9.01 32.12 -23.80
N GLN A 561 -8.96 33.18 -23.00
CA GLN A 561 -9.38 33.12 -21.60
C GLN A 561 -10.89 32.94 -21.53
N THR A 562 -11.38 31.71 -21.52
CA THR A 562 -12.62 31.40 -20.81
C THR A 562 -12.24 31.12 -19.38
N LEU A 563 -12.35 32.12 -18.51
CA LEU A 563 -12.38 31.89 -17.07
C LEU A 563 -13.54 30.92 -16.80
N PRO A 564 -13.30 29.73 -16.21
CA PRO A 564 -14.40 28.89 -15.79
C PRO A 564 -15.17 29.62 -14.69
N THR A 565 -16.46 29.85 -14.92
CA THR A 565 -17.44 30.22 -13.89
C THR A 565 -17.64 29.09 -12.88
#